data_AF-A0A8K0XQE0-F1
#
_entry.id   AF-A0A8K0XQE0-F1
#
_cell.length_a   1.000
_cell.length_b   1.000
_cell.length_c   1.000
_cell.angle_alpha   90.00
_cell.angle_beta   90.00
_cell.angle_gamma   90.00
#
_symmetry.space_group_name_H-M   'P 1'
#
loop_
_entity.id
_entity.type
_entity.pdbx_description
1 polymer ?
#
loop_
_entity_poly.entity_id
_entity_poly.type
_entity_poly.pdbx_seq_one_letter_code
_entity_poly.pdbx_strand_id
1 'polypeptide(L)'
;MLVLLSLSTAALLPSMAAAFSFNFDNTPTQCGNLSLSVTGAGTPPYRVLIVPFGASPLPGNIEARKITEQTFSANATSVSFQLKFPENSQFVAVVSDSTGFGTGGTSGAVTVQTSDDASCFDAQTQVQPLFAFSIVPSGAITQCSPTRIWWDPANVQGTPSFQGAIPGGQSFSVPQGSLTTVAEQGLGFTWRPSVRAGTTLLLLGGDDRGPGTAGSTTYIVGQGDNSCLSDLSPSSTAGSPAGGSYPTSPGDPNPGGKSKPNVGAIVGGVIAGVVGLAALILLFIFWRRRSKFHKQQKAGAVDLLRQDDDDEPHPETSQLPRYYQPEPFIVPDPTVVSSSHGESTAPPSALRPLDARDRRFSHNSATSAGTSTPDGQSAGTSTYMRKSPPPPVFRPVNIVQHEDAGPGENDEPGETIELPPAYTNIKSKAVQRETPGSDASSGTEPGAAGGSELPPPPVTTVEAESRAGERS
;
A
#
# COMPACT_ATOMS: atom_id res chain seq x y z
N MET A 1 55.19 0.91 -12.65
CA MET A 1 54.10 -0.09 -12.62
C MET A 1 53.21 0.19 -11.42
N LEU A 2 52.30 1.17 -11.51
CA LEU A 2 51.18 1.46 -10.56
C LEU A 2 50.52 2.81 -10.90
N VAL A 3 49.66 2.82 -11.94
CA VAL A 3 48.64 3.86 -12.18
C VAL A 3 47.46 3.15 -12.84
N LEU A 4 46.21 3.57 -12.54
CA LEU A 4 44.89 3.08 -12.99
C LEU A 4 44.12 2.24 -11.96
N LEU A 5 43.58 2.91 -10.94
CA LEU A 5 42.43 2.45 -10.14
C LEU A 5 41.66 3.66 -9.59
N SER A 6 40.91 4.33 -10.46
CA SER A 6 39.93 5.36 -10.09
C SER A 6 38.79 5.41 -11.12
N LEU A 7 37.60 5.83 -10.65
CA LEU A 7 36.34 5.99 -11.39
C LEU A 7 35.67 4.68 -11.88
N SER A 8 35.00 4.00 -10.94
CA SER A 8 33.82 3.17 -11.23
C SER A 8 32.79 3.20 -10.09
N THR A 9 32.59 4.37 -9.49
CA THR A 9 31.37 4.65 -8.70
C THR A 9 30.26 5.07 -9.64
N ALA A 10 29.75 4.12 -10.43
CA ALA A 10 28.49 4.31 -11.15
C ALA A 10 27.40 4.55 -10.11
N ALA A 11 26.72 5.69 -10.20
CA ALA A 11 25.67 6.02 -9.27
C ALA A 11 24.51 5.03 -9.44
N LEU A 12 24.34 4.16 -8.44
CA LEU A 12 23.09 3.47 -8.15
C LEU A 12 22.06 4.54 -7.71
N LEU A 13 21.63 5.36 -8.66
CA LEU A 13 20.38 6.10 -8.56
C LEU A 13 19.31 5.02 -8.34
N PRO A 14 18.59 5.01 -7.21
CA PRO A 14 17.48 4.10 -7.06
C PRO A 14 16.54 4.36 -8.24
N SER A 15 16.24 3.30 -8.99
CA SER A 15 15.16 3.36 -9.97
C SER A 15 13.89 3.61 -9.16
N MET A 16 13.49 4.88 -9.08
CA MET A 16 12.21 5.27 -8.54
C MET A 16 11.20 4.70 -9.52
N ALA A 17 10.72 3.48 -9.23
CA ALA A 17 9.67 2.84 -10.00
C ALA A 17 8.56 3.86 -10.16
N ALA A 18 8.20 4.14 -11.41
CA ALA A 18 7.23 5.17 -11.77
C ALA A 18 5.83 4.68 -11.39
N ALA A 19 5.57 4.65 -10.09
CA ALA A 19 4.33 4.16 -9.52
C ALA A 19 3.23 5.19 -9.78
N PHE A 20 2.07 4.68 -10.15
CA PHE A 20 0.83 5.42 -10.18
C PHE A 20 -0.22 4.66 -9.38
N SER A 21 -1.26 5.38 -8.98
CA SER A 21 -2.42 4.84 -8.28
C SER A 21 -3.64 5.60 -8.75
N PHE A 22 -4.83 5.06 -8.48
CA PHE A 22 -6.09 5.69 -8.82
C PHE A 22 -6.92 5.99 -7.57
N ASN A 23 -7.88 6.88 -7.70
CA ASN A 23 -8.90 7.16 -6.71
C ASN A 23 -10.29 7.12 -7.37
N PHE A 24 -11.32 6.74 -6.61
CA PHE A 24 -12.69 6.99 -7.01
C PHE A 24 -13.03 8.46 -6.71
N ASP A 25 -13.47 9.20 -7.72
CA ASP A 25 -13.79 10.64 -7.59
C ASP A 25 -15.17 10.85 -6.95
N ASN A 26 -16.03 9.83 -6.97
CA ASN A 26 -17.36 9.84 -6.38
C ASN A 26 -17.75 8.50 -5.77
N THR A 27 -18.82 8.51 -4.98
CA THR A 27 -19.48 7.31 -4.44
C THR A 27 -20.09 6.50 -5.59
N PRO A 28 -19.80 5.19 -5.70
CA PRO A 28 -20.49 4.32 -6.63
C PRO A 28 -21.94 4.12 -6.21
N THR A 29 -22.88 4.42 -7.10
CA THR A 29 -24.32 4.24 -6.91
C THR A 29 -24.89 3.34 -8.01
N GLN A 30 -25.99 2.64 -7.72
CA GLN A 30 -26.70 1.81 -8.70
C GLN A 30 -27.08 2.66 -9.92
N CYS A 31 -26.72 2.19 -11.12
CA CYS A 31 -26.92 2.88 -12.40
C CYS A 31 -26.36 4.31 -12.51
N GLY A 32 -25.60 4.77 -11.51
CA GLY A 32 -24.93 6.07 -11.54
C GLY A 32 -23.66 6.06 -12.38
N ASN A 33 -23.15 7.25 -12.70
CA ASN A 33 -21.82 7.39 -13.30
C ASN A 33 -20.75 7.19 -12.22
N LEU A 34 -19.84 6.26 -12.47
CA LEU A 34 -18.63 6.06 -11.70
C LEU A 34 -17.47 6.80 -12.39
N SER A 35 -16.85 7.72 -11.67
CA SER A 35 -15.69 8.49 -12.11
C SER A 35 -14.44 8.07 -11.33
N LEU A 36 -13.33 7.91 -12.04
CA LEU A 36 -12.03 7.58 -11.45
C LEU A 36 -10.95 8.47 -12.02
N SER A 37 -9.99 8.85 -11.18
CA SER A 37 -8.79 9.60 -11.57
C SER A 37 -7.50 8.87 -11.21
N VAL A 38 -6.52 8.96 -12.11
CA VAL A 38 -5.17 8.42 -12.00
C VAL A 38 -4.22 9.52 -11.52
N THR A 39 -3.33 9.16 -10.60
CA THR A 39 -2.34 10.03 -9.96
C THR A 39 -0.97 9.34 -9.94
N GLY A 40 0.12 10.09 -10.07
CA GLY A 40 1.48 9.53 -10.17
C GLY A 40 1.97 9.42 -11.62
N ALA A 41 2.96 8.56 -11.85
CA ALA A 41 3.78 8.56 -13.07
C ALA A 41 3.53 7.34 -13.99
N GLY A 42 2.26 7.07 -14.32
CA GLY A 42 1.89 5.96 -15.22
C GLY A 42 2.07 6.30 -16.70
N THR A 43 2.02 5.28 -17.56
CA THR A 43 2.21 5.42 -19.01
C THR A 43 0.92 5.10 -19.77
N PRO A 44 0.21 6.12 -20.33
CA PRO A 44 -1.04 5.89 -21.05
C PRO A 44 -0.85 5.01 -22.32
N PRO A 45 -1.92 4.36 -22.83
CA PRO A 45 -3.31 4.48 -22.39
C PRO A 45 -3.61 3.73 -21.09
N TYR A 46 -4.44 4.34 -20.24
CA TYR A 46 -4.97 3.71 -19.05
C TYR A 46 -6.26 2.93 -19.35
N ARG A 47 -6.53 1.93 -18.53
CA ARG A 47 -7.75 1.10 -18.57
C ARG A 47 -8.13 0.66 -17.17
N VAL A 48 -9.43 0.61 -16.88
CA VAL A 48 -9.98 0.08 -15.63
C VAL A 48 -10.85 -1.12 -15.93
N LEU A 49 -10.60 -2.22 -15.22
CA LEU A 49 -11.43 -3.42 -15.24
C LEU A 49 -12.28 -3.47 -13.98
N ILE A 50 -13.60 -3.51 -14.13
CA ILE A 50 -14.56 -3.65 -13.04
C ILE A 50 -15.00 -5.12 -12.96
N VAL A 51 -14.73 -5.75 -11.81
CA VAL A 51 -14.92 -7.18 -11.57
C VAL A 51 -15.95 -7.37 -10.45
N PRO A 52 -17.02 -8.16 -10.65
CA PRO A 52 -17.95 -8.52 -9.57
C PRO A 52 -17.24 -9.21 -8.40
N PHE A 53 -17.64 -8.87 -7.18
CA PHE A 53 -17.10 -9.48 -5.95
C PHE A 53 -18.24 -9.88 -5.00
N GLY A 54 -18.08 -11.00 -4.29
CA GLY A 54 -19.13 -11.56 -3.43
C GLY A 54 -20.35 -12.06 -4.21
N ALA A 55 -21.36 -12.55 -3.49
CA ALA A 55 -22.63 -13.00 -4.07
C ALA A 55 -23.45 -11.85 -4.69
N SER A 56 -24.37 -12.17 -5.59
CA SER A 56 -25.34 -11.20 -6.09
C SER A 56 -26.39 -10.89 -5.00
N PRO A 57 -26.78 -9.63 -4.78
CA PRO A 57 -27.84 -9.27 -3.84
C PRO A 57 -29.24 -9.49 -4.42
N LEU A 58 -29.37 -9.85 -5.70
CA LEU A 58 -30.66 -9.99 -6.37
C LEU A 58 -31.38 -11.29 -5.95
N PRO A 59 -32.73 -11.30 -5.94
CA PRO A 59 -33.52 -12.51 -5.65
C PRO A 59 -33.09 -13.70 -6.51
N GLY A 60 -32.95 -14.87 -5.89
CA GLY A 60 -32.47 -16.08 -6.58
C GLY A 60 -30.98 -16.12 -6.89
N ASN A 61 -30.17 -15.17 -6.37
CA ASN A 61 -28.75 -15.00 -6.68
C ASN A 61 -28.47 -14.71 -8.17
N ILE A 62 -29.42 -14.09 -8.88
CA ILE A 62 -29.27 -13.75 -10.31
C ILE A 62 -28.09 -12.81 -10.49
N GLU A 63 -27.08 -13.22 -11.26
CA GLU A 63 -25.89 -12.43 -11.51
C GLU A 63 -26.13 -11.46 -12.67
N ALA A 64 -26.54 -10.23 -12.35
CA ALA A 64 -26.69 -9.14 -13.31
C ALA A 64 -25.37 -8.39 -13.59
N ARG A 65 -24.32 -8.60 -12.78
CA ARG A 65 -23.08 -7.81 -12.86
C ARG A 65 -22.15 -8.38 -13.93
N LYS A 66 -22.03 -7.66 -15.04
CA LYS A 66 -21.06 -8.00 -16.09
C LYS A 66 -19.66 -7.44 -15.77
N ILE A 67 -18.61 -8.23 -16.01
CA ILE A 67 -17.24 -7.72 -16.03
C ILE A 67 -17.11 -6.72 -17.19
N THR A 68 -16.64 -5.51 -16.91
CA THR A 68 -16.47 -4.46 -17.93
C THR A 68 -15.10 -3.82 -17.85
N GLU A 69 -14.38 -3.80 -18.96
CA GLU A 69 -13.22 -2.93 -19.16
C GLU A 69 -13.68 -1.56 -19.71
N GLN A 70 -13.07 -0.49 -19.23
CA GLN A 70 -13.27 0.87 -19.72
C GLN A 70 -11.91 1.50 -19.98
N THR A 71 -11.72 2.04 -21.18
CA THR A 71 -10.48 2.68 -21.60
C THR A 71 -10.53 4.18 -21.36
N PHE A 72 -9.42 4.75 -20.93
CA PHE A 72 -9.27 6.20 -20.79
C PHE A 72 -8.96 6.78 -22.17
N SER A 73 -9.48 7.98 -22.46
CA SER A 73 -9.32 8.60 -23.77
C SER A 73 -7.88 9.06 -24.00
N ALA A 74 -7.09 8.26 -24.73
CA ALA A 74 -5.68 8.52 -25.07
C ALA A 74 -4.82 8.90 -23.86
N ASN A 75 -4.56 10.20 -23.67
CA ASN A 75 -3.70 10.74 -22.60
C ASN A 75 -4.48 11.25 -21.37
N ALA A 76 -5.79 11.04 -21.32
CA ALA A 76 -6.60 11.42 -20.16
C ALA A 76 -6.24 10.61 -18.92
N THR A 77 -6.16 11.28 -17.78
CA THR A 77 -5.94 10.66 -16.47
C THR A 77 -7.24 10.44 -15.69
N SER A 78 -8.40 10.72 -16.27
CA SER A 78 -9.70 10.38 -15.68
C SER A 78 -10.64 9.73 -16.69
N VAL A 79 -11.57 8.93 -16.18
CA VAL A 79 -12.64 8.28 -16.95
C VAL A 79 -13.95 8.35 -16.15
N SER A 80 -15.08 8.44 -16.84
CA SER A 80 -16.41 8.38 -16.23
C SER A 80 -17.33 7.53 -17.12
N PHE A 81 -18.06 6.59 -16.50
CA PHE A 81 -18.95 5.66 -17.20
C PHE A 81 -20.08 5.19 -16.28
N GLN A 82 -21.20 4.75 -16.86
CA GLN A 82 -22.33 4.24 -16.08
C GLN A 82 -22.02 2.87 -15.47
N LEU A 83 -22.14 2.74 -14.15
CA LEU A 83 -21.93 1.50 -13.42
C LEU A 83 -23.21 0.64 -13.43
N LYS A 84 -23.19 -0.46 -14.19
CA LYS A 84 -24.34 -1.35 -14.40
C LYS A 84 -24.46 -2.46 -13.35
N PHE A 85 -24.43 -2.06 -12.08
CA PHE A 85 -24.42 -2.97 -10.93
C PHE A 85 -25.60 -2.62 -10.00
N PRO A 86 -26.30 -3.61 -9.42
CA PRO A 86 -27.35 -3.38 -8.44
C PRO A 86 -26.80 -2.81 -7.13
N GLU A 87 -27.65 -2.13 -6.37
CA GLU A 87 -27.37 -1.66 -5.01
C GLU A 87 -26.99 -2.82 -4.08
N ASN A 88 -26.24 -2.52 -3.02
CA ASN A 88 -25.74 -3.48 -2.03
C ASN A 88 -24.84 -4.59 -2.60
N SER A 89 -24.56 -4.59 -3.91
CA SER A 89 -23.56 -5.45 -4.52
C SER A 89 -22.14 -4.91 -4.33
N GLN A 90 -21.15 -5.79 -4.54
CA GLN A 90 -19.75 -5.43 -4.47
C GLN A 90 -19.02 -5.64 -5.78
N PHE A 91 -17.97 -4.85 -5.98
CA PHE A 91 -17.03 -4.98 -7.09
C PHE A 91 -15.60 -4.66 -6.65
N VAL A 92 -14.65 -5.05 -7.48
CA VAL A 92 -13.23 -4.71 -7.38
C VAL A 92 -12.80 -4.05 -8.69
N ALA A 93 -12.12 -2.92 -8.59
CA ALA A 93 -11.54 -2.22 -9.73
C ALA A 93 -10.04 -2.53 -9.83
N VAL A 94 -9.58 -2.90 -11.02
CA VAL A 94 -8.15 -3.06 -11.33
C VAL A 94 -7.77 -2.03 -12.38
N VAL A 95 -6.84 -1.13 -12.08
CA VAL A 95 -6.36 -0.13 -13.03
C VAL A 95 -5.01 -0.55 -13.60
N SER A 96 -4.91 -0.49 -14.92
CA SER A 96 -3.76 -0.88 -15.70
C SER A 96 -3.36 0.25 -16.64
N ASP A 97 -2.12 0.24 -17.09
CA ASP A 97 -1.60 1.15 -18.10
C ASP A 97 -0.98 0.37 -19.28
N SER A 98 -0.16 1.04 -20.10
CA SER A 98 0.52 0.40 -21.22
C SER A 98 1.62 -0.59 -20.80
N THR A 99 2.10 -0.54 -19.55
CA THR A 99 3.25 -1.33 -19.08
C THR A 99 2.85 -2.72 -18.59
N GLY A 100 1.59 -2.94 -18.20
CA GLY A 100 1.11 -4.25 -17.76
C GLY A 100 -0.31 -4.23 -17.20
N PHE A 101 -0.83 -5.41 -16.86
CA PHE A 101 -2.09 -5.55 -16.13
C PHE A 101 -1.90 -5.19 -14.65
N GLY A 102 -2.80 -4.38 -14.11
CA GLY A 102 -2.87 -4.10 -12.68
C GLY A 102 -1.75 -3.23 -12.11
N THR A 103 -1.05 -2.49 -12.97
CA THR A 103 0.10 -1.64 -12.63
C THR A 103 -0.26 -0.43 -11.77
N GLY A 104 -1.54 0.00 -11.79
CA GLY A 104 -2.09 1.01 -10.88
C GLY A 104 -2.68 0.46 -9.58
N GLY A 105 -2.55 -0.86 -9.36
CA GLY A 105 -3.09 -1.58 -8.20
C GLY A 105 -4.53 -2.07 -8.36
N THR A 106 -4.99 -2.78 -7.32
CA THR A 106 -6.36 -3.32 -7.19
C THR A 106 -7.07 -2.66 -6.00
N SER A 107 -8.34 -2.29 -6.16
CA SER A 107 -9.15 -1.74 -5.06
C SER A 107 -9.53 -2.80 -4.04
N GLY A 108 -9.90 -2.35 -2.83
CA GLY A 108 -10.69 -3.18 -1.93
C GLY A 108 -12.04 -3.57 -2.55
N ALA A 109 -12.83 -4.38 -1.84
CA ALA A 109 -14.22 -4.59 -2.20
C ALA A 109 -15.00 -3.27 -2.02
N VAL A 110 -15.54 -2.75 -3.11
CA VAL A 110 -16.29 -1.49 -3.16
C VAL A 110 -17.78 -1.81 -3.19
N THR A 111 -18.57 -1.20 -2.31
CA THR A 111 -20.02 -1.46 -2.22
C THR A 111 -20.82 -0.41 -2.99
N VAL A 112 -21.68 -0.86 -3.90
CA VAL A 112 -22.58 -0.03 -4.69
C VAL A 112 -23.71 0.47 -3.80
N GLN A 113 -23.87 1.79 -3.70
CA GLN A 113 -24.93 2.42 -2.92
C GLN A 113 -26.27 2.44 -3.65
N THR A 114 -27.35 2.59 -2.89
CA THR A 114 -28.72 2.79 -3.39
C THR A 114 -28.83 3.97 -4.37
N SER A 115 -29.77 3.85 -5.30
CA SER A 115 -30.14 4.88 -6.29
C SER A 115 -31.60 4.66 -6.70
N ASP A 116 -32.29 5.74 -7.07
CA ASP A 116 -33.65 5.66 -7.61
C ASP A 116 -33.69 5.10 -9.06
N ASP A 117 -32.53 4.94 -9.71
CA ASP A 117 -32.39 4.33 -11.04
C ASP A 117 -31.94 2.86 -10.94
N ALA A 118 -32.71 1.96 -11.57
CA ALA A 118 -32.41 0.54 -11.75
C ALA A 118 -32.43 0.11 -13.24
N SER A 119 -32.55 1.05 -14.18
CA SER A 119 -32.85 0.78 -15.59
C SER A 119 -31.67 0.25 -16.41
N CYS A 120 -30.46 0.26 -15.85
CA CYS A 120 -29.22 0.03 -16.59
C CYS A 120 -28.76 -1.44 -16.63
N PHE A 121 -29.38 -2.33 -15.85
CA PHE A 121 -29.14 -3.78 -15.83
C PHE A 121 -30.47 -4.55 -15.82
N ASP A 122 -30.43 -5.83 -16.17
CA ASP A 122 -31.60 -6.71 -16.09
C ASP A 122 -31.53 -7.52 -14.79
N ALA A 123 -32.53 -7.34 -13.92
CA ALA A 123 -32.62 -8.03 -12.63
C ALA A 123 -33.15 -9.47 -12.73
N GLN A 124 -33.55 -9.94 -13.92
CA GLN A 124 -34.15 -11.27 -14.16
C GLN A 124 -33.28 -12.17 -15.04
N THR A 125 -32.32 -11.62 -15.78
CA THR A 125 -31.46 -12.39 -16.70
C THR A 125 -30.07 -12.61 -16.12
N GLN A 126 -29.68 -13.88 -15.97
CA GLN A 126 -28.33 -14.29 -15.60
C GLN A 126 -27.31 -13.89 -16.69
N VAL A 127 -26.30 -13.10 -16.34
CA VAL A 127 -25.15 -12.85 -17.22
C VAL A 127 -24.33 -14.14 -17.34
N GLN A 128 -24.10 -14.56 -18.58
CA GLN A 128 -23.24 -15.69 -18.93
C GLN A 128 -21.92 -15.19 -19.55
N PRO A 129 -20.77 -15.82 -19.23
CA PRO A 129 -19.53 -15.55 -19.94
C PRO A 129 -19.59 -16.13 -21.36
N LEU A 130 -18.71 -15.64 -22.26
CA LEU A 130 -18.66 -16.09 -23.66
C LEU A 130 -18.04 -17.48 -23.83
N PHE A 131 -17.23 -17.90 -22.86
CA PHE A 131 -16.78 -19.26 -22.66
C PHE A 131 -16.57 -19.49 -21.15
N ALA A 132 -16.35 -20.74 -20.73
CA ALA A 132 -15.97 -21.04 -19.35
C ALA A 132 -14.55 -21.62 -19.33
N PHE A 133 -13.83 -21.32 -18.25
CA PHE A 133 -12.63 -22.06 -17.87
C PHE A 133 -12.91 -22.88 -16.61
N SER A 134 -12.05 -23.86 -16.34
CA SER A 134 -12.11 -24.72 -15.17
C SER A 134 -10.70 -24.93 -14.61
N ILE A 135 -10.64 -25.29 -13.33
CA ILE A 135 -9.39 -25.59 -12.64
C ILE A 135 -9.36 -27.03 -12.13
N VAL A 136 -8.16 -27.61 -12.05
CA VAL A 136 -7.91 -28.92 -11.43
C VAL A 136 -6.74 -28.77 -10.45
N PRO A 137 -6.90 -29.05 -9.14
CA PRO A 137 -8.13 -29.52 -8.47
C PRO A 137 -9.31 -28.54 -8.57
N SER A 138 -10.53 -29.07 -8.68
CA SER A 138 -11.75 -28.27 -8.84
C SER A 138 -12.07 -27.46 -7.58
N GLY A 139 -12.35 -26.17 -7.73
CA GLY A 139 -12.78 -25.31 -6.61
C GLY A 139 -11.68 -24.90 -5.64
N ALA A 140 -10.44 -25.40 -5.79
CA ALA A 140 -9.35 -25.16 -4.86
C ALA A 140 -8.07 -24.70 -5.58
N ILE A 141 -7.58 -23.52 -5.19
CA ILE A 141 -6.25 -23.02 -5.55
C ILE A 141 -5.39 -23.13 -4.28
N THR A 142 -4.36 -23.96 -4.29
CA THR A 142 -3.50 -24.17 -3.12
C THR A 142 -2.13 -23.51 -3.32
N GLN A 143 -1.65 -22.82 -2.29
CA GLN A 143 -0.34 -22.15 -2.26
C GLN A 143 0.77 -23.10 -2.75
N CYS A 144 1.47 -22.69 -3.80
CA CYS A 144 2.55 -23.47 -4.44
C CYS A 144 2.20 -24.90 -4.85
N SER A 145 0.92 -25.27 -4.96
CA SER A 145 0.51 -26.55 -5.55
C SER A 145 0.22 -26.36 -7.05
N PRO A 146 0.73 -27.23 -7.94
CA PRO A 146 0.34 -27.22 -9.34
C PRO A 146 -1.19 -27.28 -9.49
N THR A 147 -1.75 -26.30 -10.21
CA THR A 147 -3.18 -26.19 -10.53
C THR A 147 -3.28 -26.04 -12.05
N ARG A 148 -3.99 -26.94 -12.72
CA ARG A 148 -4.23 -26.84 -14.17
C ARG A 148 -5.39 -25.87 -14.41
N ILE A 149 -5.20 -24.88 -15.28
CA ILE A 149 -6.28 -24.06 -15.84
C ILE A 149 -6.56 -24.58 -17.25
N TRP A 150 -7.83 -24.83 -17.57
CA TRP A 150 -8.23 -25.36 -18.87
C TRP A 150 -9.60 -24.84 -19.33
N TRP A 151 -9.88 -24.99 -20.62
CA TRP A 151 -11.09 -24.53 -21.29
C TRP A 151 -11.40 -25.40 -22.52
N ASP A 152 -12.61 -25.26 -23.07
CA ASP A 152 -12.95 -25.79 -24.39
C ASP A 152 -12.42 -24.83 -25.49
N PRO A 153 -11.48 -25.25 -26.34
CA PRO A 153 -10.95 -24.41 -27.41
C PRO A 153 -12.00 -24.03 -28.47
N ALA A 154 -13.13 -24.73 -28.59
CA ALA A 154 -14.16 -24.40 -29.57
C ALA A 154 -14.87 -23.05 -29.31
N ASN A 155 -14.83 -22.56 -28.06
CA ASN A 155 -15.55 -21.35 -27.63
C ASN A 155 -14.63 -20.12 -27.46
N VAL A 156 -13.32 -20.28 -27.67
CA VAL A 156 -12.29 -19.24 -27.46
C VAL A 156 -11.88 -18.62 -28.80
N GLN A 157 -11.68 -17.30 -28.82
CA GLN A 157 -11.18 -16.57 -29.97
C GLN A 157 -9.75 -16.10 -29.71
N GLY A 158 -8.81 -16.57 -30.54
CA GLY A 158 -7.40 -16.19 -30.45
C GLY A 158 -6.69 -16.82 -29.24
N THR A 159 -5.95 -16.00 -28.48
CA THR A 159 -5.13 -16.48 -27.37
C THR A 159 -5.80 -16.17 -26.03
N PRO A 160 -6.24 -17.19 -25.26
CA PRO A 160 -6.84 -16.96 -23.96
C PRO A 160 -5.79 -16.38 -23.01
N SER A 161 -6.23 -15.51 -22.11
CA SER A 161 -5.41 -14.85 -21.10
C SER A 161 -6.05 -14.97 -19.73
N PHE A 162 -5.23 -15.10 -18.68
CA PHE A 162 -5.71 -15.27 -17.31
C PHE A 162 -5.06 -14.23 -16.40
N GLN A 163 -5.85 -13.68 -15.48
CA GLN A 163 -5.40 -12.64 -14.55
C GLN A 163 -5.82 -12.99 -13.12
N GLY A 164 -4.94 -12.71 -12.17
CA GLY A 164 -5.24 -12.72 -10.74
C GLY A 164 -5.40 -11.30 -10.21
N ALA A 165 -6.42 -11.06 -9.40
CA ALA A 165 -6.60 -9.81 -8.67
C ALA A 165 -6.87 -10.11 -7.18
N ILE A 166 -6.07 -9.52 -6.29
CA ILE A 166 -6.25 -9.63 -4.84
C ILE A 166 -6.99 -8.36 -4.38
N PRO A 167 -8.22 -8.45 -3.84
CA PRO A 167 -8.94 -7.29 -3.33
C PRO A 167 -8.10 -6.54 -2.28
N GLY A 168 -7.89 -5.25 -2.50
CA GLY A 168 -7.04 -4.37 -1.70
C GLY A 168 -5.55 -4.69 -1.74
N GLY A 169 -5.10 -5.37 -2.80
CA GLY A 169 -3.75 -5.85 -2.95
C GLY A 169 -3.20 -5.69 -4.36
N GLN A 170 -2.38 -6.67 -4.73
CA GLN A 170 -1.74 -6.73 -6.03
C GLN A 170 -2.58 -7.51 -7.05
N SER A 171 -2.41 -7.10 -8.30
CA SER A 171 -2.97 -7.71 -9.51
C SER A 171 -1.83 -8.19 -10.39
N PHE A 172 -2.01 -9.32 -11.07
CA PHE A 172 -0.95 -9.96 -11.85
C PHE A 172 -1.52 -10.76 -13.03
N SER A 173 -0.77 -10.85 -14.13
CA SER A 173 -1.05 -11.82 -15.19
C SER A 173 -0.63 -13.21 -14.74
N VAL A 174 -1.47 -14.21 -14.94
CA VAL A 174 -1.12 -15.61 -14.65
C VAL A 174 -0.10 -16.08 -15.70
N PRO A 175 1.09 -16.55 -15.31
CA PRO A 175 2.08 -17.03 -16.25
C PRO A 175 1.59 -18.32 -16.93
N GLN A 176 1.47 -18.29 -18.25
CA GLN A 176 1.04 -19.45 -19.04
C GLN A 176 2.21 -20.43 -19.20
N GLY A 177 1.97 -21.67 -18.77
CA GLY A 177 2.87 -22.79 -19.06
C GLY A 177 2.65 -23.34 -20.47
N SER A 178 3.35 -24.41 -20.81
CA SER A 178 3.13 -25.12 -22.07
C SER A 178 1.68 -25.62 -22.18
N LEU A 179 1.00 -25.23 -23.27
CA LEU A 179 -0.35 -25.70 -23.56
C LEU A 179 -0.33 -27.21 -23.84
N THR A 180 -1.28 -27.92 -23.24
CA THR A 180 -1.45 -29.37 -23.32
C THR A 180 -2.93 -29.70 -23.41
N THR A 181 -3.30 -30.60 -24.32
CA THR A 181 -4.66 -31.13 -24.40
C THR A 181 -4.75 -32.40 -23.56
N VAL A 182 -5.76 -32.47 -22.69
CA VAL A 182 -6.00 -33.61 -21.80
C VAL A 182 -7.46 -34.04 -21.97
N ALA A 183 -7.71 -35.35 -22.11
CA ALA A 183 -9.06 -35.90 -22.21
C ALA A 183 -9.92 -35.47 -20.99
N GLU A 184 -11.20 -35.16 -21.23
CA GLU A 184 -12.13 -34.56 -20.24
C GLU A 184 -11.69 -33.21 -19.63
N GLN A 185 -10.56 -32.62 -20.04
CA GLN A 185 -10.01 -31.37 -19.51
C GLN A 185 -9.49 -30.43 -20.61
N GLY A 186 -10.03 -30.55 -21.82
CA GLY A 186 -9.82 -29.65 -22.95
C GLY A 186 -8.37 -29.24 -23.21
N LEU A 187 -8.19 -28.00 -23.69
CA LEU A 187 -6.89 -27.35 -23.82
C LEU A 187 -6.59 -26.55 -22.55
N GLY A 188 -5.35 -26.60 -22.07
CA GLY A 188 -4.98 -25.90 -20.84
C GLY A 188 -3.51 -25.97 -20.51
N PHE A 189 -3.11 -25.32 -19.42
CA PHE A 189 -1.74 -25.31 -18.90
C PHE A 189 -1.72 -25.48 -17.38
N THR A 190 -0.58 -25.94 -16.86
CA THR A 190 -0.35 -26.01 -15.42
C THR A 190 0.25 -24.70 -14.93
N TRP A 191 -0.41 -24.08 -13.95
CA TRP A 191 0.07 -22.92 -13.21
C TRP A 191 0.47 -23.34 -11.79
N ARG A 192 1.49 -22.69 -11.22
CA ARG A 192 1.87 -22.85 -9.81
C ARG A 192 1.60 -21.54 -9.07
N PRO A 193 0.56 -21.44 -8.23
CA PRO A 193 0.18 -20.19 -7.57
C PRO A 193 1.22 -19.74 -6.54
N SER A 194 1.94 -18.67 -6.85
CA SER A 194 2.88 -17.99 -5.94
C SER A 194 2.19 -16.97 -5.00
N VAL A 195 0.94 -17.23 -4.64
CA VAL A 195 0.10 -16.41 -3.76
C VAL A 195 0.02 -17.07 -2.40
N ARG A 196 0.14 -16.31 -1.31
CA ARG A 196 0.13 -16.85 0.07
C ARG A 196 -1.25 -17.42 0.45
N ALA A 197 -1.27 -18.50 1.20
CA ALA A 197 -2.47 -19.09 1.78
C ALA A 197 -3.27 -18.09 2.64
N GLY A 198 -4.60 -18.24 2.64
CA GLY A 198 -5.53 -17.30 3.28
C GLY A 198 -5.83 -16.04 2.46
N THR A 199 -5.08 -15.77 1.38
CA THR A 199 -5.36 -14.65 0.48
C THR A 199 -6.64 -14.90 -0.31
N THR A 200 -7.52 -13.90 -0.39
CA THR A 200 -8.66 -13.92 -1.34
C THR A 200 -8.16 -13.53 -2.72
N LEU A 201 -8.40 -14.38 -3.71
CA LEU A 201 -7.97 -14.22 -5.09
C LEU A 201 -9.17 -14.29 -6.03
N LEU A 202 -9.37 -13.24 -6.83
CA LEU A 202 -10.19 -13.30 -8.03
C LEU A 202 -9.33 -13.84 -9.16
N LEU A 203 -9.70 -14.99 -9.73
CA LEU A 203 -9.13 -15.52 -10.96
C LEU A 203 -10.08 -15.18 -12.12
N LEU A 204 -9.57 -14.46 -13.11
CA LEU A 204 -10.29 -14.05 -14.30
C LEU A 204 -9.71 -14.75 -15.53
N GLY A 205 -10.58 -15.08 -16.48
CA GLY A 205 -10.19 -15.49 -17.82
C GLY A 205 -10.74 -14.54 -18.87
N GLY A 206 -9.98 -14.35 -19.95
CA GLY A 206 -10.36 -13.60 -21.13
C GLY A 206 -9.73 -14.20 -22.38
N ASP A 207 -9.95 -13.56 -23.53
CA ASP A 207 -9.37 -13.92 -24.82
C ASP A 207 -9.25 -12.68 -25.71
N ASP A 208 -9.05 -12.81 -27.03
CA ASP A 208 -8.86 -11.66 -27.92
C ASP A 208 -10.08 -10.72 -27.98
N ARG A 209 -11.24 -11.14 -27.44
CA ARG A 209 -12.45 -10.31 -27.26
C ARG A 209 -12.39 -9.40 -26.01
N GLY A 210 -11.39 -9.57 -25.14
CA GLY A 210 -11.15 -8.76 -23.95
C GLY A 210 -10.99 -9.55 -22.64
N PRO A 211 -10.55 -8.89 -21.54
CA PRO A 211 -10.48 -9.50 -20.22
C PRO A 211 -11.88 -9.78 -19.65
N GLY A 212 -12.02 -10.88 -18.91
CA GLY A 212 -13.30 -11.27 -18.29
C GLY A 212 -14.31 -11.92 -19.23
N THR A 213 -13.98 -12.18 -20.49
CA THR A 213 -14.87 -12.90 -21.43
C THR A 213 -15.11 -14.35 -21.01
N ALA A 214 -14.25 -14.93 -20.17
CA ALA A 214 -14.43 -16.23 -19.55
C ALA A 214 -15.10 -16.18 -18.15
N GLY A 215 -15.51 -14.98 -17.70
CA GLY A 215 -15.97 -14.72 -16.35
C GLY A 215 -14.84 -14.61 -15.32
N SER A 216 -15.22 -14.66 -14.05
CA SER A 216 -14.32 -14.63 -12.89
C SER A 216 -14.78 -15.60 -11.81
N THR A 217 -13.86 -16.08 -10.97
CA THR A 217 -14.20 -16.89 -9.80
C THR A 217 -13.35 -16.47 -8.61
N THR A 218 -13.97 -16.35 -7.44
CA THR A 218 -13.30 -16.02 -6.18
C THR A 218 -12.82 -17.29 -5.50
N TYR A 219 -11.56 -17.31 -5.09
CA TYR A 219 -10.95 -18.40 -4.32
C TYR A 219 -10.32 -17.84 -3.04
N ILE A 220 -10.36 -18.63 -1.97
CA ILE A 220 -9.44 -18.43 -0.83
C ILE A 220 -8.28 -19.40 -1.07
N VAL A 221 -7.06 -18.89 -1.12
CA VAL A 221 -5.89 -19.73 -1.42
C VAL A 221 -5.65 -20.69 -0.25
N GLY A 222 -5.71 -22.00 -0.54
CA GLY A 222 -5.50 -23.07 0.43
C GLY A 222 -4.05 -23.17 0.89
N GLN A 223 -3.84 -23.76 2.06
CA GLN A 223 -2.50 -23.96 2.62
C GLN A 223 -1.73 -25.07 1.88
N GLY A 224 -0.49 -24.76 1.50
CA GLY A 224 0.44 -25.67 0.84
C GLY A 224 1.89 -25.36 1.24
N ASP A 225 2.85 -25.69 0.38
CA ASP A 225 4.26 -25.40 0.63
C ASP A 225 4.63 -23.93 0.33
N ASN A 226 5.79 -23.47 0.81
CA ASN A 226 6.29 -22.10 0.55
C ASN A 226 7.31 -22.03 -0.60
N SER A 227 7.55 -23.12 -1.34
CA SER A 227 8.72 -23.30 -2.22
C SER A 227 8.69 -22.46 -3.50
N CYS A 228 7.59 -21.78 -3.77
CA CYS A 228 7.41 -20.86 -4.90
C CYS A 228 7.12 -19.42 -4.46
N LEU A 229 7.12 -19.14 -3.14
CA LEU A 229 6.92 -17.81 -2.61
C LEU A 229 8.24 -17.03 -2.57
N SER A 230 8.14 -15.70 -2.76
CA SER A 230 9.25 -14.76 -2.64
C SER A 230 8.74 -13.39 -2.21
N ASP A 231 9.62 -12.41 -2.02
CA ASP A 231 9.22 -11.02 -1.75
C ASP A 231 8.47 -10.36 -2.94
N LEU A 232 8.49 -11.00 -4.12
CA LEU A 232 7.72 -10.61 -5.31
C LEU A 232 6.36 -11.34 -5.43
N SER A 233 6.01 -12.20 -4.47
CA SER A 233 4.71 -12.90 -4.45
C SER A 233 3.55 -11.91 -4.31
N PRO A 234 2.51 -11.98 -5.16
CA PRO A 234 1.33 -11.14 -5.03
C PRO A 234 0.68 -11.30 -3.65
N SER A 235 0.37 -10.16 -3.02
CA SER A 235 -0.16 -10.08 -1.67
C SER A 235 -1.17 -8.94 -1.50
N SER A 236 -1.92 -8.95 -0.40
CA SER A 236 -2.69 -7.80 0.07
C SER A 236 -1.75 -6.66 0.51
N THR A 237 -2.03 -5.43 0.11
CA THR A 237 -1.16 -4.29 0.42
C THR A 237 -1.40 -3.82 1.85
N ALA A 238 -0.33 -3.62 2.61
CA ALA A 238 -0.42 -3.03 3.94
C ALA A 238 -0.71 -1.52 3.84
N GLY A 239 -1.95 -1.10 4.09
CA GLY A 239 -2.37 0.30 4.07
C GLY A 239 -3.76 0.49 3.47
N SER A 240 -4.05 1.72 3.00
CA SER A 240 -5.23 1.97 2.18
C SER A 240 -5.06 1.32 0.81
N PRO A 241 -6.09 0.64 0.27
CA PRO A 241 -6.03 0.04 -1.05
C PRO A 241 -6.00 1.11 -2.15
N ALA A 242 -5.64 0.72 -3.38
CA ALA A 242 -5.86 1.56 -4.56
C ALA A 242 -7.36 1.89 -4.71
N GLY A 243 -7.68 3.02 -5.34
CA GLY A 243 -9.04 3.58 -5.32
C GLY A 243 -9.35 4.43 -4.06
N GLY A 244 -8.60 4.24 -2.97
CA GLY A 244 -8.68 5.07 -1.77
C GLY A 244 -9.99 4.96 -0.99
N SER A 245 -10.21 5.93 -0.08
CA SER A 245 -11.46 6.07 0.66
C SER A 245 -12.47 6.87 -0.17
N TYR A 246 -13.42 6.18 -0.81
CA TYR A 246 -14.54 6.85 -1.48
C TYR A 246 -15.46 7.52 -0.46
N PRO A 247 -16.06 8.69 -0.78
CA PRO A 247 -16.99 9.35 0.13
C PRO A 247 -18.22 8.46 0.35
N THR A 248 -18.45 8.04 1.59
CA THR A 248 -19.63 7.27 2.00
C THR A 248 -20.64 8.20 2.68
N SER A 249 -21.37 8.94 1.85
CA SER A 249 -22.43 9.83 2.31
C SER A 249 -23.79 9.19 2.03
N PRO A 250 -24.43 8.51 3.00
CA PRO A 250 -25.89 8.36 2.94
C PRO A 250 -26.51 9.76 2.98
N GLY A 251 -27.53 9.99 2.16
CA GLY A 251 -28.16 11.30 2.04
C GLY A 251 -29.09 11.62 3.21
N ASP A 252 -28.54 12.18 4.29
CA ASP A 252 -29.35 12.87 5.30
C ASP A 252 -29.77 14.25 4.76
N PRO A 253 -31.07 14.57 4.64
CA PRO A 253 -31.55 15.82 4.07
C PRO A 253 -31.49 16.98 5.09
N ASN A 254 -30.28 17.37 5.51
CA ASN A 254 -30.07 18.48 6.43
C ASN A 254 -29.11 19.54 5.85
N PRO A 255 -29.59 20.77 5.53
CA PRO A 255 -28.82 21.74 4.77
C PRO A 255 -27.83 22.53 5.65
N GLY A 256 -26.67 21.94 5.99
CA GLY A 256 -25.72 22.63 6.87
C GLY A 256 -24.37 21.95 7.12
N GLY A 257 -23.53 21.77 6.10
CA GLY A 257 -22.19 21.23 6.34
C GLY A 257 -21.25 21.16 5.12
N LYS A 258 -20.66 22.29 4.69
CA LYS A 258 -19.57 22.27 3.68
C LYS A 258 -18.26 21.81 4.32
N SER A 259 -18.04 20.49 4.44
CA SER A 259 -16.74 19.92 4.82
C SER A 259 -15.73 20.08 3.68
N LYS A 260 -14.97 21.18 3.70
CA LYS A 260 -13.82 21.38 2.81
C LYS A 260 -12.75 20.32 3.13
N PRO A 261 -12.06 19.72 2.14
CA PRO A 261 -10.95 18.81 2.41
C PRO A 261 -9.84 19.53 3.17
N ASN A 262 -9.27 18.86 4.18
CA ASN A 262 -8.26 19.42 5.09
C ASN A 262 -6.85 19.49 4.47
N VAL A 263 -6.73 20.15 3.33
CA VAL A 263 -5.46 20.39 2.61
C VAL A 263 -4.38 20.99 3.52
N GLY A 264 -4.79 21.81 4.51
CA GLY A 264 -3.89 22.41 5.50
C GLY A 264 -3.08 21.41 6.35
N ALA A 265 -3.60 20.19 6.60
CA ALA A 265 -2.86 19.18 7.37
C ALA A 265 -1.71 18.58 6.56
N ILE A 266 -1.95 18.26 5.29
CA ILE A 266 -0.95 17.68 4.37
C ILE A 266 0.13 18.72 4.05
N VAL A 267 -0.27 19.96 3.73
CA VAL A 267 0.69 21.05 3.44
C VAL A 267 1.49 21.45 4.70
N GLY A 268 0.88 21.43 5.89
CA GLY A 268 1.56 21.71 7.14
C GLY A 268 2.71 20.74 7.45
N GLY A 269 2.52 19.43 7.16
CA GLY A 269 3.55 18.41 7.37
C GLY A 269 4.79 18.63 6.50
N VAL A 270 4.62 18.95 5.22
CA VAL A 270 5.74 19.16 4.28
C VAL A 270 6.55 20.40 4.66
N ILE A 271 5.90 21.52 5.00
CA ILE A 271 6.60 22.75 5.40
C ILE A 271 7.37 22.55 6.70
N ALA A 272 6.77 21.88 7.70
CA ALA A 272 7.45 21.53 8.94
C ALA A 272 8.66 20.60 8.71
N GLY A 273 8.54 19.62 7.80
CA GLY A 273 9.63 18.71 7.43
C GLY A 273 10.82 19.44 6.79
N VAL A 274 10.58 20.32 5.82
CA VAL A 274 11.65 21.08 5.14
C VAL A 274 12.36 22.03 6.10
N VAL A 275 11.61 22.75 6.96
CA VAL A 275 12.19 23.66 7.97
C VAL A 275 12.97 22.87 9.03
N GLY A 276 12.46 21.72 9.48
CA GLY A 276 13.15 20.83 10.43
C GLY A 276 14.45 20.26 9.87
N LEU A 277 14.44 19.80 8.61
CA LEU A 277 15.64 19.28 7.94
C LEU A 277 16.71 20.37 7.78
N ALA A 278 16.32 21.58 7.36
CA ALA A 278 17.23 22.71 7.23
C ALA A 278 17.86 23.11 8.58
N ALA A 279 17.08 23.10 9.67
CA ALA A 279 17.58 23.38 11.01
C ALA A 279 18.60 22.32 11.49
N LEU A 280 18.35 21.03 11.23
CA LEU A 280 19.29 19.95 11.56
C LEU A 280 20.59 20.04 10.76
N ILE A 281 20.53 20.38 9.47
CA ILE A 281 21.72 20.59 8.63
C ILE A 281 22.57 21.76 9.17
N LEU A 282 21.93 22.88 9.53
CA LEU A 282 22.63 24.03 10.11
C LEU A 282 23.25 23.70 11.48
N LEU A 283 22.57 22.95 12.34
CA LEU A 283 23.08 22.52 13.64
C LEU A 283 24.29 21.57 13.49
N PHE A 284 24.23 20.64 12.54
CA PHE A 284 25.34 19.75 12.20
C PHE A 284 26.57 20.52 11.67
N ILE A 285 26.36 21.47 10.76
CA ILE A 285 27.43 22.35 10.26
C ILE A 285 28.03 23.19 11.39
N PHE A 286 27.21 23.72 12.30
CA PHE A 286 27.65 24.50 13.46
C PHE A 286 28.53 23.68 14.41
N TRP A 287 28.12 22.47 14.77
CA TRP A 287 28.96 21.55 15.57
C TRP A 287 30.26 21.16 14.84
N ARG A 288 30.20 20.88 13.53
CA ARG A 288 31.40 20.55 12.73
C ARG A 288 32.37 21.73 12.62
N ARG A 289 31.88 22.98 12.59
CA ARG A 289 32.71 24.19 12.70
C ARG A 289 33.31 24.35 14.10
N ARG A 290 32.50 24.21 15.16
CA ARG A 290 32.96 24.36 16.57
C ARG A 290 34.03 23.34 16.96
N SER A 291 33.91 22.09 16.49
CA SER A 291 34.91 21.04 16.73
C SER A 291 36.30 21.40 16.16
N LYS A 292 36.36 22.12 15.03
CA LYS A 292 37.65 22.56 14.45
C LYS A 292 38.37 23.61 15.30
N PHE A 293 37.64 24.53 15.93
CA PHE A 293 38.24 25.55 16.81
C PHE A 293 38.88 24.92 18.07
N HIS A 294 38.24 23.92 18.67
CA HIS A 294 38.82 23.24 19.85
C HIS A 294 40.07 22.39 19.54
N LYS A 295 40.39 22.12 18.28
CA LYS A 295 41.66 21.47 17.88
C LYS A 295 42.83 22.44 17.71
N GLN A 296 42.57 23.74 17.52
CA GLN A 296 43.64 24.75 17.42
C GLN A 296 44.15 25.26 18.77
N GLN A 297 43.45 24.99 19.87
CA GLN A 297 43.88 25.35 21.24
C GLN A 297 44.66 24.24 21.97
N LYS A 298 45.03 23.15 21.28
CA LYS A 298 45.88 22.06 21.83
C LYS A 298 47.20 21.85 21.09
N ALA A 299 47.54 22.72 20.14
CA ALA A 299 48.86 22.79 19.52
C ALA A 299 49.55 24.07 20.03
N GLY A 300 50.33 23.96 21.11
CA GLY A 300 50.93 25.15 21.74
C GLY A 300 51.21 25.06 23.25
N ALA A 301 51.37 23.86 23.81
CA ALA A 301 52.19 23.70 25.02
C ALA A 301 53.57 23.27 24.54
N VAL A 302 54.56 24.15 24.66
CA VAL A 302 55.95 23.83 24.34
C VAL A 302 56.49 22.96 25.47
N ASP A 303 56.64 21.66 25.21
CA ASP A 303 57.22 20.72 26.16
C ASP A 303 58.75 20.91 26.16
N LEU A 304 59.24 21.66 27.15
CA LEU A 304 60.66 21.99 27.32
C LEU A 304 61.41 20.99 28.20
N LEU A 305 60.81 19.84 28.53
CA LEU A 305 61.38 18.84 29.46
C LEU A 305 61.31 17.42 28.90
N ARG A 306 61.70 17.24 27.63
CA ARG A 306 62.09 15.92 27.12
C ARG A 306 63.60 15.89 26.84
N GLN A 307 64.31 15.51 27.90
CA GLN A 307 65.74 15.25 27.93
C GLN A 307 66.08 14.00 27.10
N ASP A 308 67.33 13.93 26.65
CA ASP A 308 67.88 12.92 25.75
C ASP A 308 67.75 11.48 26.28
N ASP A 309 67.65 10.51 25.36
CA ASP A 309 68.24 9.16 25.45
C ASP A 309 68.11 8.45 24.06
N ASP A 310 69.26 8.26 23.42
CA ASP A 310 69.71 7.19 22.51
C ASP A 310 69.05 6.84 21.13
N ASP A 311 69.91 6.97 20.11
CA ASP A 311 70.17 6.11 18.93
C ASP A 311 69.33 6.07 17.62
N GLU A 312 70.10 6.14 16.51
CA GLU A 312 69.85 5.71 15.11
C GLU A 312 68.98 6.61 14.16
N PRO A 313 69.18 6.54 12.82
CA PRO A 313 69.62 7.73 12.08
C PRO A 313 68.62 8.26 11.03
N HIS A 314 68.81 9.54 10.67
CA HIS A 314 68.05 10.23 9.62
C HIS A 314 68.29 9.65 8.22
N PRO A 315 67.28 9.77 7.34
CA PRO A 315 67.55 10.52 6.12
C PRO A 315 66.53 11.65 5.85
N GLU A 316 67.04 12.88 5.94
CA GLU A 316 66.79 14.02 5.05
C GLU A 316 65.58 13.92 4.08
N THR A 317 64.56 14.75 4.29
CA THR A 317 63.88 15.49 3.20
C THR A 317 63.19 16.76 3.73
N SER A 318 63.96 17.85 3.81
CA SER A 318 63.45 19.16 4.20
C SER A 318 62.55 19.78 3.11
N GLN A 319 61.22 19.76 3.31
CA GLN A 319 60.30 20.66 2.60
C GLN A 319 59.27 21.29 3.55
N LEU A 320 59.61 22.47 4.08
CA LEU A 320 58.70 23.32 4.85
C LEU A 320 57.64 23.96 3.94
N PRO A 321 56.33 23.94 4.28
CA PRO A 321 55.28 24.54 3.45
C PRO A 321 55.42 26.05 3.27
N ARG A 322 55.44 26.51 2.02
CA ARG A 322 55.41 27.94 1.66
C ARG A 322 54.07 28.59 1.99
N TYR A 323 53.93 29.16 3.18
CA TYR A 323 52.73 29.93 3.59
C TYR A 323 53.03 31.33 4.16
N TYR A 324 54.26 31.80 4.10
CA TYR A 324 54.65 33.17 4.44
C TYR A 324 55.23 33.90 3.23
N GLN A 325 54.39 34.71 2.59
CA GLN A 325 54.81 35.86 1.78
C GLN A 325 53.93 37.05 2.19
N PRO A 326 54.48 38.07 2.88
CA PRO A 326 53.71 39.25 3.25
C PRO A 326 53.53 40.19 2.05
N GLU A 327 52.30 40.64 1.82
CA GLU A 327 51.97 41.63 0.81
C GLU A 327 52.32 43.05 1.34
N PRO A 328 52.97 43.91 0.54
CA PRO A 328 53.53 45.17 1.04
C PRO A 328 52.45 46.23 1.36
N PHE A 329 52.59 46.86 2.52
CA PHE A 329 51.74 47.94 3.01
C PHE A 329 52.09 49.27 2.32
N ILE A 330 51.13 49.86 1.61
CA ILE A 330 51.28 51.16 0.92
C ILE A 330 50.52 52.24 1.71
N VAL A 331 51.21 53.33 2.03
CA VAL A 331 50.65 54.50 2.73
C VAL A 331 50.41 55.62 1.73
N PRO A 332 49.19 56.18 1.62
CA PRO A 332 48.95 57.43 0.90
C PRO A 332 49.46 58.64 1.71
N ASP A 333 50.20 59.54 1.06
CA ASP A 333 50.76 60.74 1.69
C ASP A 333 49.68 61.73 2.17
N PRO A 334 49.92 62.41 3.31
CA PRO A 334 49.04 63.47 3.80
C PRO A 334 49.40 64.85 3.21
N THR A 335 48.51 65.83 3.42
CA THR A 335 48.67 67.29 3.15
C THR A 335 48.52 67.73 1.67
N VAL A 336 47.91 68.87 1.31
CA VAL A 336 47.24 69.95 2.08
C VAL A 336 46.28 70.84 1.24
N VAL A 337 45.35 71.49 1.96
CA VAL A 337 44.62 72.79 1.76
C VAL A 337 43.87 73.20 0.46
N SER A 338 42.57 73.46 0.70
CA SER A 338 41.80 74.71 0.45
C SER A 338 41.52 75.31 -0.94
N SER A 339 40.22 75.63 -1.14
CA SER A 339 39.65 76.84 -1.80
C SER A 339 39.93 77.08 -3.30
N SER A 340 39.04 77.68 -4.12
CA SER A 340 37.64 78.16 -3.99
C SER A 340 37.07 78.49 -5.40
N HIS A 341 35.77 78.84 -5.48
CA HIS A 341 35.05 79.50 -6.61
C HIS A 341 34.72 78.74 -7.93
N GLY A 342 33.62 79.19 -8.57
CA GLY A 342 33.16 78.82 -9.93
C GLY A 342 32.06 77.74 -9.96
N GLU A 343 30.80 78.02 -9.62
CA GLU A 343 29.78 78.75 -10.41
C GLU A 343 29.32 78.06 -11.72
N SER A 344 28.16 77.37 -11.67
CA SER A 344 27.16 77.30 -12.76
C SER A 344 25.87 76.54 -12.37
N THR A 345 24.81 77.31 -12.13
CA THR A 345 23.45 77.13 -12.70
C THR A 345 22.64 75.82 -12.51
N ALA A 346 21.93 75.75 -11.39
CA ALA A 346 20.44 75.64 -11.31
C ALA A 346 19.71 74.31 -11.74
N PRO A 347 18.39 74.13 -11.46
CA PRO A 347 17.96 73.20 -10.40
C PRO A 347 16.71 72.35 -10.80
N PRO A 348 15.89 71.84 -9.85
CA PRO A 348 16.22 70.90 -8.77
C PRO A 348 15.47 69.57 -8.95
N SER A 349 16.03 68.48 -8.45
CA SER A 349 15.26 67.24 -8.20
C SER A 349 15.79 66.51 -6.98
N ALA A 350 14.85 66.04 -6.18
CA ALA A 350 15.00 65.54 -4.82
C ALA A 350 16.17 64.57 -4.60
N LEU A 351 16.86 64.73 -3.46
CA LEU A 351 17.15 63.64 -2.52
C LEU A 351 17.59 64.17 -1.15
N ARG A 352 17.54 63.27 -0.15
CA ARG A 352 17.80 63.40 1.30
C ARG A 352 19.07 64.19 1.69
N PRO A 353 19.21 64.47 3.00
CA PRO A 353 20.39 63.91 3.67
C PRO A 353 20.09 63.17 4.99
N LEU A 354 21.05 62.32 5.38
CA LEU A 354 21.27 61.81 6.73
C LEU A 354 21.75 62.98 7.64
N ASP A 355 21.89 62.93 8.96
CA ASP A 355 22.39 61.82 9.79
C ASP A 355 22.26 62.12 11.31
N ALA A 356 22.57 61.10 12.11
CA ALA A 356 23.01 61.08 13.51
C ALA A 356 22.76 62.28 14.47
N ARG A 357 22.12 61.99 15.62
CA ARG A 357 22.59 62.47 16.94
C ARG A 357 22.10 61.61 18.10
N ASP A 358 23.03 61.28 19.01
CA ASP A 358 22.77 60.73 20.33
C ASP A 358 21.83 61.62 21.17
N ARG A 359 21.00 60.99 22.02
CA ARG A 359 21.22 61.01 23.49
C ARG A 359 20.15 60.22 24.28
N ARG A 360 20.61 59.69 25.42
CA ARG A 360 19.77 59.20 26.54
C ARG A 360 18.87 60.34 27.07
N PHE A 361 17.68 60.03 27.57
CA PHE A 361 17.30 60.24 28.99
C PHE A 361 15.92 59.67 29.32
N SER A 362 15.63 59.55 30.62
CA SER A 362 14.44 58.96 31.23
C SER A 362 13.34 60.00 31.56
N HIS A 363 12.22 59.49 32.12
CA HIS A 363 11.15 60.14 32.88
C HIS A 363 9.80 60.52 32.22
N ASN A 364 8.79 59.75 32.66
CA ASN A 364 7.56 60.16 33.35
C ASN A 364 6.38 60.90 32.66
N SER A 365 5.21 60.57 33.23
CA SER A 365 3.94 61.31 33.27
C SER A 365 3.10 61.30 31.97
N ALA A 366 2.00 60.54 31.91
CA ALA A 366 0.67 60.78 32.53
C ALA A 366 -0.16 61.79 31.72
N THR A 367 -1.43 61.53 31.38
CA THR A 367 -2.55 61.58 32.35
C THR A 367 -3.90 61.10 31.76
N SER A 368 -4.79 60.59 32.63
CA SER A 368 -6.29 60.62 32.57
C SER A 368 -7.06 60.01 31.37
N ALA A 369 -8.25 59.39 31.52
CA ALA A 369 -9.16 59.14 32.67
C ALA A 369 -9.74 57.70 32.55
N GLY A 370 -10.15 56.98 33.62
CA GLY A 370 -11.40 57.16 34.40
C GLY A 370 -12.55 56.34 33.77
N THR A 371 -13.35 55.50 34.44
CA THR A 371 -13.79 55.48 35.86
C THR A 371 -14.40 54.11 36.26
N SER A 372 -14.54 53.87 37.58
CA SER A 372 -15.43 52.91 38.32
C SER A 372 -15.10 51.40 38.46
N THR A 373 -14.86 51.02 39.73
CA THR A 373 -14.78 49.71 40.42
C THR A 373 -16.10 49.44 41.20
N PRO A 374 -16.24 48.47 42.15
CA PRO A 374 -15.39 47.35 42.64
C PRO A 374 -16.10 45.96 42.47
N ASP A 375 -15.85 44.84 43.17
CA ASP A 375 -14.92 44.34 44.22
C ASP A 375 -14.81 42.78 44.06
N GLY A 376 -14.09 41.96 44.83
CA GLY A 376 -13.13 42.17 45.94
C GLY A 376 -12.58 40.85 46.50
N GLN A 377 -11.37 40.88 47.09
CA GLN A 377 -10.77 39.90 48.04
C GLN A 377 -10.50 38.43 47.56
N SER A 378 -9.43 37.70 47.92
CA SER A 378 -8.16 37.99 48.64
C SER A 378 -7.12 36.83 48.47
N ALA A 379 -5.82 37.17 48.47
CA ALA A 379 -4.61 36.36 48.84
C ALA A 379 -4.27 35.01 48.14
N GLY A 380 -2.97 34.74 47.85
CA GLY A 380 -2.51 33.36 47.51
C GLY A 380 -1.24 33.11 46.67
N THR A 381 -0.12 33.79 46.93
CA THR A 381 1.30 33.44 46.69
C THR A 381 1.74 32.25 45.77
N SER A 382 2.59 32.56 44.77
CA SER A 382 3.74 31.79 44.21
C SER A 382 3.61 30.63 43.18
N THR A 383 4.26 30.86 42.03
CA THR A 383 5.17 29.98 41.23
C THR A 383 4.70 28.74 40.44
N TYR A 384 5.36 28.61 39.27
CA TYR A 384 5.66 27.43 38.43
C TYR A 384 4.71 26.96 37.30
N MET A 385 5.38 26.70 36.17
CA MET A 385 5.06 25.90 34.97
C MET A 385 3.90 26.30 34.04
N ARG A 386 4.24 26.36 32.74
CA ARG A 386 3.28 26.51 31.63
C ARG A 386 2.61 25.16 31.33
N LYS A 387 1.39 25.27 30.80
CA LYS A 387 0.36 24.22 30.75
C LYS A 387 0.46 23.37 29.47
N SER A 388 0.71 22.08 29.60
CA SER A 388 0.40 21.07 28.57
C SER A 388 -0.96 20.39 28.89
N PRO A 389 -1.75 19.97 27.88
CA PRO A 389 -2.97 19.21 28.15
C PRO A 389 -2.64 17.79 28.66
N PRO A 390 -3.42 17.24 29.60
CA PRO A 390 -3.28 15.84 30.01
C PRO A 390 -3.76 14.89 28.89
N PRO A 391 -3.19 13.68 28.78
CA PRO A 391 -3.67 12.66 27.83
C PRO A 391 -5.08 12.17 28.18
N PRO A 392 -5.85 11.65 27.21
CA PRO A 392 -7.21 11.18 27.45
C PRO A 392 -7.21 9.97 28.39
N VAL A 393 -7.97 10.07 29.47
CA VAL A 393 -8.19 8.97 30.42
C VAL A 393 -9.15 7.97 29.77
N PHE A 394 -8.73 6.70 29.65
CA PHE A 394 -9.60 5.64 29.17
C PHE A 394 -10.79 5.46 30.14
N ARG A 395 -11.99 5.35 29.57
CA ARG A 395 -13.21 5.09 30.33
C ARG A 395 -13.11 3.67 30.89
N PRO A 396 -13.44 3.42 32.18
CA PRO A 396 -13.44 2.06 32.72
C PRO A 396 -14.47 1.22 31.96
N VAL A 397 -14.00 0.19 31.27
CA VAL A 397 -14.86 -0.80 30.60
C VAL A 397 -15.11 -1.91 31.60
N ASN A 398 -16.36 -2.03 32.07
CA ASN A 398 -16.77 -3.20 32.84
C ASN A 398 -16.85 -4.40 31.89
N ILE A 399 -15.93 -5.35 32.05
CA ILE A 399 -15.98 -6.63 31.34
C ILE A 399 -16.88 -7.56 32.14
N VAL A 400 -18.13 -7.70 31.71
CA VAL A 400 -19.02 -8.74 32.24
C VAL A 400 -18.69 -10.03 31.51
N GLN A 401 -17.83 -10.85 32.11
CA GLN A 401 -17.57 -12.20 31.65
C GLN A 401 -18.66 -13.11 32.22
N HIS A 402 -19.49 -13.67 31.33
CA HIS A 402 -20.50 -14.65 31.71
C HIS A 402 -19.83 -16.00 31.97
N GLU A 403 -19.62 -16.36 33.24
CA GLU A 403 -19.43 -17.76 33.63
C GLU A 403 -20.78 -18.47 33.68
N ASP A 404 -21.37 -18.74 32.51
CA ASP A 404 -22.60 -19.53 32.40
C ASP A 404 -22.27 -21.03 32.43
N ALA A 405 -21.75 -21.48 33.57
CA ALA A 405 -21.55 -22.88 33.90
C ALA A 405 -22.79 -23.41 34.63
N GLY A 406 -23.86 -23.66 33.88
CA GLY A 406 -25.07 -24.28 34.42
C GLY A 406 -24.81 -25.70 34.95
N PRO A 407 -25.34 -26.08 36.13
CA PRO A 407 -25.26 -27.46 36.61
C PRO A 407 -26.17 -28.35 35.77
N GLY A 408 -25.62 -29.41 35.19
CA GLY A 408 -26.36 -30.36 34.37
C GLY A 408 -27.03 -31.47 35.18
N GLU A 409 -27.97 -32.17 34.54
CA GLU A 409 -28.42 -33.50 34.95
C GLU A 409 -28.90 -34.32 33.73
N ASN A 410 -28.39 -35.56 33.63
CA ASN A 410 -28.94 -36.75 32.97
C ASN A 410 -28.78 -36.95 31.43
N ASP A 411 -27.83 -37.84 31.11
CA ASP A 411 -27.97 -39.06 30.29
C ASP A 411 -28.28 -39.01 28.78
N GLU A 412 -27.21 -39.05 27.95
CA GLU A 412 -26.85 -40.15 27.01
C GLU A 412 -25.59 -39.78 26.18
N PRO A 413 -24.81 -40.74 25.65
CA PRO A 413 -23.39 -40.53 25.37
C PRO A 413 -23.07 -39.88 24.00
N GLY A 414 -22.51 -38.67 24.04
CA GLY A 414 -21.82 -38.03 22.90
C GLY A 414 -20.32 -38.38 22.86
N GLU A 415 -19.82 -38.72 21.67
CA GLU A 415 -18.48 -39.23 21.39
C GLU A 415 -17.33 -38.28 21.83
N THR A 416 -16.46 -38.75 22.74
CA THR A 416 -15.31 -37.97 23.25
C THR A 416 -14.09 -38.12 22.35
N ILE A 417 -13.73 -37.07 21.61
CA ILE A 417 -12.46 -36.98 20.91
C ILE A 417 -11.38 -36.46 21.88
N GLU A 418 -10.50 -37.35 22.32
CA GLU A 418 -9.34 -36.96 23.14
C GLU A 418 -8.30 -36.20 22.31
N LEU A 419 -8.13 -34.91 22.60
CA LEU A 419 -6.95 -34.15 22.20
C LEU A 419 -5.83 -34.39 23.23
N PRO A 420 -4.60 -34.74 22.81
CA PRO A 420 -3.52 -35.03 23.74
C PRO A 420 -3.13 -33.78 24.55
N PRO A 421 -2.78 -33.92 25.84
CA PRO A 421 -2.44 -32.79 26.69
C PRO A 421 -1.18 -32.06 26.21
N ALA A 422 -1.26 -30.73 26.15
CA ALA A 422 -0.14 -29.88 25.76
C ALA A 422 0.96 -29.86 26.83
N TYR A 423 2.02 -30.66 26.64
CA TYR A 423 3.17 -30.72 27.55
C TYR A 423 4.09 -29.50 27.42
N THR A 424 3.78 -28.42 28.13
CA THR A 424 4.78 -27.37 28.43
C THR A 424 5.48 -27.65 29.76
N ASN A 425 6.45 -28.60 29.77
CA ASN A 425 7.47 -28.72 30.82
C ASN A 425 8.60 -29.70 30.42
N ILE A 426 9.61 -29.21 29.70
CA ILE A 426 10.83 -29.99 29.41
C ILE A 426 11.85 -29.77 30.54
N LYS A 427 12.00 -30.77 31.42
CA LYS A 427 13.21 -30.97 32.24
C LYS A 427 13.94 -32.21 31.74
N SER A 428 15.25 -32.11 31.61
CA SER A 428 16.11 -33.13 31.02
C SER A 428 16.82 -33.99 32.08
N LYS A 429 16.69 -35.33 32.00
CA LYS A 429 17.83 -36.27 31.89
C LYS A 429 17.45 -37.77 31.91
N ALA A 430 18.37 -38.55 31.35
CA ALA A 430 18.71 -39.95 31.65
C ALA A 430 17.79 -41.09 31.13
N VAL A 431 18.09 -41.53 29.91
CA VAL A 431 18.58 -42.89 29.59
C VAL A 431 18.09 -44.05 30.48
N GLN A 432 17.28 -44.94 29.90
CA GLN A 432 17.59 -46.38 29.85
C GLN A 432 16.92 -47.05 28.63
N ARG A 433 17.38 -48.25 28.30
CA ARG A 433 17.23 -48.94 27.00
C ARG A 433 17.00 -50.42 27.27
N GLU A 434 15.88 -50.99 26.81
CA GLU A 434 15.77 -52.44 26.58
C GLU A 434 14.58 -52.80 25.64
N THR A 435 14.47 -54.08 25.31
CA THR A 435 14.06 -54.57 23.97
C THR A 435 12.91 -55.64 24.04
N PRO A 436 12.40 -56.23 22.94
CA PRO A 436 10.99 -56.66 22.84
C PRO A 436 10.73 -58.18 22.80
N GLY A 437 9.43 -58.52 22.75
CA GLY A 437 8.81 -59.84 22.57
C GLY A 437 7.50 -59.89 23.38
N SER A 438 6.49 -60.72 23.14
CA SER A 438 6.05 -61.51 21.97
C SER A 438 4.50 -61.69 22.11
N ASP A 439 3.70 -62.38 21.28
CA ASP A 439 3.93 -63.29 20.16
C ASP A 439 2.73 -63.22 19.17
N ALA A 440 2.75 -63.98 18.07
CA ALA A 440 1.59 -64.15 17.17
C ALA A 440 0.79 -65.44 17.47
N SER A 441 -0.54 -65.42 17.30
CA SER A 441 -1.36 -66.65 17.21
C SER A 441 -2.65 -66.42 16.40
N SER A 442 -3.24 -67.49 15.88
CA SER A 442 -4.09 -67.52 14.69
C SER A 442 -5.48 -68.15 14.87
N GLY A 443 -6.42 -67.74 14.02
CA GLY A 443 -7.71 -68.38 13.70
C GLY A 443 -8.49 -67.47 12.73
N THR A 444 -9.02 -67.86 11.54
CA THR A 444 -9.61 -69.12 11.04
C THR A 444 -10.96 -69.38 11.75
N GLU A 445 -12.15 -69.39 11.12
CA GLU A 445 -12.55 -69.27 9.68
C GLU A 445 -14.03 -68.73 9.56
N PRO A 446 -14.90 -68.98 8.53
CA PRO A 446 -15.71 -67.90 7.94
C PRO A 446 -17.24 -68.01 8.15
N GLY A 447 -17.98 -66.98 7.71
CA GLY A 447 -19.45 -66.96 7.60
C GLY A 447 -19.90 -66.25 6.32
N ALA A 448 -20.99 -66.70 5.68
CA ALA A 448 -21.32 -66.40 4.28
C ALA A 448 -22.73 -65.80 4.06
N ALA A 449 -22.93 -65.33 2.81
CA ALA A 449 -24.19 -65.26 2.03
C ALA A 449 -25.10 -64.01 2.10
N GLY A 450 -25.68 -63.69 0.92
CA GLY A 450 -26.84 -62.80 0.70
C GLY A 450 -26.50 -61.41 0.12
N GLY A 451 -27.01 -60.93 -1.03
CA GLY A 451 -27.80 -61.59 -2.08
C GLY A 451 -29.14 -60.92 -2.44
N SER A 452 -29.12 -59.83 -3.23
CA SER A 452 -30.25 -59.18 -3.96
C SER A 452 -29.70 -57.87 -4.58
N GLU A 453 -29.72 -57.52 -5.86
CA GLU A 453 -30.57 -57.80 -7.05
C GLU A 453 -31.99 -57.20 -7.00
N LEU A 454 -32.19 -56.11 -7.76
CA LEU A 454 -33.47 -55.56 -8.28
C LEU A 454 -33.18 -54.63 -9.50
N PRO A 455 -34.11 -54.46 -10.48
CA PRO A 455 -33.80 -54.02 -11.85
C PRO A 455 -34.19 -52.54 -12.20
N PRO A 456 -33.88 -52.04 -13.43
CA PRO A 456 -33.98 -50.61 -13.80
C PRO A 456 -35.20 -50.25 -14.69
N PRO A 457 -35.42 -48.94 -14.94
CA PRO A 457 -36.15 -48.46 -16.13
C PRO A 457 -35.44 -47.25 -16.81
N PRO A 458 -35.92 -46.69 -17.94
CA PRO A 458 -35.66 -47.27 -19.27
C PRO A 458 -35.00 -46.27 -20.26
N VAL A 459 -34.35 -46.80 -21.29
CA VAL A 459 -33.80 -46.01 -22.41
C VAL A 459 -34.90 -45.75 -23.46
N THR A 460 -35.21 -44.48 -23.74
CA THR A 460 -36.03 -44.08 -24.90
C THR A 460 -35.16 -43.82 -26.12
N THR A 461 -35.19 -44.75 -27.08
CA THR A 461 -34.77 -44.51 -28.46
C THR A 461 -35.81 -43.65 -29.18
N VAL A 462 -35.39 -42.56 -29.81
CA VAL A 462 -36.20 -41.87 -30.85
C VAL A 462 -35.48 -42.07 -32.18
N GLU A 463 -36.16 -42.79 -33.06
CA GLU A 463 -35.72 -43.12 -34.41
C GLU A 463 -35.92 -41.93 -35.36
N ALA A 464 -35.14 -41.88 -36.44
CA ALA A 464 -35.18 -40.78 -37.40
C ALA A 464 -36.29 -40.98 -38.44
N GLU A 465 -37.02 -39.91 -38.79
CA GLU A 465 -37.79 -39.89 -40.04
C GLU A 465 -37.57 -38.59 -40.84
N SER A 466 -36.82 -38.75 -41.93
CA SER A 466 -37.00 -38.13 -43.24
C SER A 466 -38.09 -37.05 -43.40
N ARG A 467 -37.68 -35.87 -43.92
CA ARG A 467 -38.37 -35.31 -45.10
C ARG A 467 -37.48 -34.41 -45.97
N ALA A 468 -37.36 -34.77 -47.25
CA ALA A 468 -36.87 -33.88 -48.29
C ALA A 468 -37.94 -32.84 -48.67
N GLY A 469 -37.51 -31.64 -49.07
CA GLY A 469 -38.38 -30.53 -49.48
C GLY A 469 -37.62 -29.59 -50.41
N GLU A 470 -37.99 -29.60 -51.69
CA GLU A 470 -37.31 -28.94 -52.80
C GLU A 470 -37.84 -27.51 -53.07
N ARG A 471 -37.07 -26.71 -53.82
CA ARG A 471 -37.35 -25.33 -54.32
C ARG A 471 -37.04 -24.20 -53.30
N SER A 472 -36.54 -23.05 -53.74
CA SER A 472 -36.42 -22.52 -55.11
C SER A 472 -35.10 -21.78 -55.38
#